data_AF-A0A8C1SBW4-F1
#
_entry.id   AF-A0A8C1SBW4-F1
#
_cell.length_a   1.000
_cell.length_b   1.000
_cell.length_c   1.000
_cell.angle_alpha   90.00
_cell.angle_beta   90.00
_cell.angle_gamma   90.00
#
_symmetry.space_group_name_H-M   'P 1'
#
loop_
_entity.id
_entity.type
_entity.pdbx_description
1 polymer ?
#
loop_
_entity_poly.entity_id
_entity_poly.type
_entity_poly.pdbx_seq_one_letter_code
_entity_poly.pdbx_strand_id
1 'polypeptide(L)'
;MRRPKYFTPKEVSVHNTLKDIWVSYLGKVYELTPLLEQYKGDVLLKPITECAGKDISHWFDPKTKDILTHVDPLTGCIKYYTPRGRFLHTPPPYPHTDWPNDFGKPWWKDNRYEVGLLSARTRWIRIINTLTSQEQKLEVCSEETLDEILQRYLRYNSHAASYTWKHNGVNLDMSKTLSENGIPEEDEFYCGSPACDLFSPSICLYFNDDLTEL
;
A
#
# COMPACT_ATOMS: atom_id res chain seq x y z
N MET A 1 12.34 -13.30 -4.28
CA MET A 1 11.87 -11.89 -4.20
C MET A 1 11.47 -11.61 -2.77
N ARG A 2 12.00 -10.53 -2.18
CA ARG A 2 11.59 -10.07 -0.84
C ARG A 2 10.20 -9.44 -0.95
N ARG A 3 9.36 -9.57 0.09
CA ARG A 3 8.05 -8.90 0.11
C ARG A 3 8.26 -7.38 0.20
N PRO A 4 7.58 -6.56 -0.62
CA PRO A 4 7.65 -5.11 -0.50
C PRO A 4 7.18 -4.66 0.88
N LYS A 5 7.88 -3.68 1.46
CA LYS A 5 7.51 -3.09 2.74
C LYS A 5 6.48 -1.97 2.59
N TYR A 6 6.61 -1.21 1.50
CA TYR A 6 5.74 -0.11 1.13
C TYR A 6 4.93 -0.47 -0.11
N PHE A 7 3.68 -0.01 -0.13
CA PHE A 7 2.75 -0.26 -1.23
C PHE A 7 2.17 1.06 -1.72
N THR A 8 2.01 1.17 -3.04
CA THR A 8 1.31 2.32 -3.63
C THR A 8 -0.21 2.12 -3.51
N PRO A 9 -1.02 3.20 -3.50
CA PRO A 9 -2.48 3.08 -3.54
C PRO A 9 -2.97 2.28 -4.75
N LYS A 10 -2.26 2.37 -5.87
CA LYS A 10 -2.57 1.63 -7.09
C LYS A 10 -2.34 0.13 -6.90
N GLU A 11 -1.26 -0.28 -6.25
CA GLU A 11 -1.02 -1.69 -5.93
C GLU A 11 -2.13 -2.28 -5.07
N VAL A 12 -2.52 -1.57 -4.00
CA VAL A 12 -3.64 -1.99 -3.15
C VAL A 12 -4.94 -2.10 -3.95
N SER A 13 -5.19 -1.17 -4.88
CA SER A 13 -6.42 -1.16 -5.69
C SER A 13 -6.59 -2.34 -6.65
N VAL A 14 -5.50 -3.02 -7.02
CA VAL A 14 -5.55 -4.22 -7.87
C VAL A 14 -6.17 -5.40 -7.11
N HIS A 15 -6.01 -5.44 -5.79
CA HIS A 15 -6.52 -6.48 -4.90
C HIS A 15 -7.96 -6.16 -4.44
N ASN A 16 -8.90 -6.20 -5.39
CA ASN A 16 -10.30 -5.80 -5.18
C ASN A 16 -11.34 -6.90 -5.41
N THR A 17 -10.92 -8.17 -5.46
CA THR A 17 -11.82 -9.30 -5.80
C THR A 17 -12.13 -10.14 -4.56
N LEU A 18 -13.26 -10.86 -4.53
CA LEU A 18 -13.65 -11.68 -3.36
C LEU A 18 -12.63 -12.74 -2.92
N LYS A 19 -11.70 -13.13 -3.81
CA LYS A 19 -10.63 -14.09 -3.53
C LYS A 19 -9.28 -13.42 -3.23
N ASP A 20 -9.22 -12.10 -3.32
CA ASP A 20 -8.03 -11.29 -3.14
C ASP A 20 -8.45 -9.87 -2.78
N ILE A 21 -8.67 -9.64 -1.47
CA ILE A 21 -9.13 -8.37 -0.92
C ILE A 21 -8.04 -7.76 -0.06
N TRP A 22 -7.56 -6.61 -0.49
CA TRP A 22 -6.74 -5.76 0.36
C TRP A 22 -7.49 -4.48 0.68
N VAL A 23 -7.20 -3.92 1.85
CA VAL A 23 -7.66 -2.59 2.24
C VAL A 23 -6.50 -1.86 2.88
N SER A 24 -6.49 -0.54 2.76
CA SER A 24 -5.58 0.30 3.54
C SER A 24 -6.35 1.07 4.61
N TYR A 25 -5.72 1.27 5.76
CA TYR A 25 -6.21 2.21 6.77
C TYR A 25 -5.08 2.66 7.70
N LEU A 26 -5.14 3.92 8.13
CA LEU A 26 -4.17 4.53 9.04
C LEU A 26 -2.71 4.35 8.58
N GLY A 27 -2.46 4.43 7.27
CA GLY A 27 -1.12 4.29 6.67
C GLY A 27 -0.60 2.85 6.59
N LYS A 28 -1.45 1.85 6.84
CA LYS A 28 -1.09 0.43 6.79
C LYS A 28 -1.94 -0.30 5.75
N VAL A 29 -1.41 -1.39 5.21
CA VAL A 29 -2.07 -2.25 4.24
C VAL A 29 -2.35 -3.60 4.87
N TYR A 30 -3.58 -4.06 4.68
CA TYR A 30 -4.09 -5.31 5.26
C TYR A 30 -4.67 -6.21 4.18
N GLU A 31 -4.29 -7.47 4.20
CA GLU A 31 -4.84 -8.55 3.38
C GLU A 31 -5.96 -9.24 4.16
N LEU A 32 -7.22 -9.01 3.75
CA LEU A 32 -8.40 -9.55 4.41
C LEU A 32 -8.94 -10.82 3.75
N THR A 33 -8.25 -11.37 2.76
CA THR A 33 -8.63 -12.62 2.09
C THR A 33 -8.89 -13.77 3.07
N PRO A 34 -8.02 -14.05 4.08
CA PRO A 34 -8.27 -15.13 5.02
C PRO A 34 -9.49 -14.89 5.93
N LEU A 35 -9.80 -13.61 6.21
CA LEU A 35 -10.98 -13.22 6.98
C LEU A 35 -12.26 -13.52 6.20
N LEU A 36 -12.26 -13.25 4.90
CA LEU A 36 -13.39 -13.57 4.03
C LEU A 36 -13.61 -15.07 3.87
N GLU A 37 -12.53 -15.86 3.80
CA GLU A 37 -12.63 -17.32 3.75
C GLU A 37 -13.22 -17.90 5.03
N GLN A 38 -12.81 -17.36 6.19
CA GLN A 38 -13.31 -17.78 7.50
C GLN A 38 -14.81 -17.48 7.69
N TYR A 39 -15.28 -16.31 7.25
CA TYR A 39 -16.66 -15.85 7.44
C TYR A 39 -17.51 -15.91 6.16
N LYS A 40 -17.15 -16.83 5.24
CA LYS A 40 -17.77 -16.91 3.92
C LYS A 40 -19.29 -17.04 3.99
N GLY A 41 -19.99 -16.09 3.37
CA GLY A 41 -21.45 -16.04 3.34
C GLY A 41 -22.09 -15.16 4.42
N ASP A 42 -21.30 -14.62 5.35
CA ASP A 42 -21.80 -13.64 6.32
C ASP A 42 -22.14 -12.30 5.63
N VAL A 43 -23.33 -11.78 5.91
CA VAL A 43 -23.82 -10.49 5.42
C VAL A 43 -22.95 -9.34 5.89
N LEU A 44 -22.29 -9.48 7.05
CA LEU A 44 -21.40 -8.47 7.64
C LEU A 44 -20.10 -8.25 6.88
N LEU A 45 -19.78 -9.13 5.91
CA LEU A 45 -18.65 -8.92 5.00
C LEU A 45 -18.96 -7.90 3.90
N LYS A 46 -20.25 -7.61 3.62
CA LYS A 46 -20.64 -6.73 2.51
C LYS A 46 -19.95 -5.36 2.55
N PRO A 47 -19.94 -4.60 3.66
CA PRO A 47 -19.28 -3.29 3.70
C PRO A 47 -17.77 -3.38 3.43
N ILE A 48 -17.12 -4.46 3.87
CA ILE A 48 -15.69 -4.70 3.64
C ILE A 48 -15.45 -5.01 2.16
N THR A 49 -16.28 -5.87 1.55
CA THR A 49 -16.16 -6.22 0.13
C THR A 49 -16.39 -5.03 -0.81
N GLU A 50 -17.30 -4.11 -0.47
CA GLU A 50 -17.54 -2.89 -1.26
C GLU A 50 -16.37 -1.90 -1.24
N CYS A 51 -15.54 -1.99 -0.19
CA CYS A 51 -14.37 -1.16 0.01
C CYS A 51 -13.05 -1.88 -0.34
N ALA A 52 -13.13 -3.05 -0.99
CA ALA A 52 -11.96 -3.77 -1.46
C ALA A 52 -11.11 -2.90 -2.39
N GLY A 53 -9.79 -2.91 -2.17
CA GLY A 53 -8.82 -2.10 -2.90
C GLY A 53 -8.86 -0.60 -2.58
N LYS A 54 -9.52 -0.17 -1.50
CA LYS A 54 -9.65 1.24 -1.12
C LYS A 54 -9.08 1.54 0.26
N ASP A 55 -8.87 2.83 0.51
CA ASP A 55 -8.54 3.34 1.83
C ASP A 55 -9.80 3.55 2.68
N ILE A 56 -9.88 2.83 3.80
CA ILE A 56 -10.96 2.88 4.78
C ILE A 56 -10.54 3.63 6.05
N SER A 57 -9.47 4.44 6.01
CA SER A 57 -9.02 5.27 7.14
C SER A 57 -10.15 6.10 7.77
N HIS A 58 -11.12 6.55 6.97
CA HIS A 58 -12.29 7.31 7.43
C HIS A 58 -13.21 6.56 8.40
N TRP A 59 -13.05 5.23 8.57
CA TRP A 59 -13.80 4.46 9.56
C TRP A 59 -13.20 4.55 10.96
N PHE A 60 -11.92 4.92 11.06
CA PHE A 60 -11.14 4.81 12.28
C PHE A 60 -10.77 6.17 12.83
N ASP A 61 -10.69 6.27 14.16
CA ASP A 61 -10.09 7.39 14.84
C ASP A 61 -8.55 7.21 14.85
N PRO A 62 -7.78 8.17 14.28
CA PRO A 62 -6.32 8.10 14.27
C PRO A 62 -5.68 7.97 15.67
N LYS A 63 -6.34 8.48 16.72
CA LYS A 63 -5.80 8.46 18.09
C LYS A 63 -6.01 7.12 18.77
N THR A 64 -7.24 6.62 18.74
CA THR A 64 -7.59 5.36 19.44
C THR A 64 -7.25 4.13 18.63
N LYS A 65 -7.06 4.28 17.30
CA LYS A 65 -6.92 3.18 16.32
C LYS A 65 -8.10 2.21 16.38
N ASP A 66 -9.25 2.72 16.81
CA ASP A 66 -10.51 2.00 16.84
C ASP A 66 -11.51 2.69 15.92
N ILE A 67 -12.63 2.02 15.67
CA ILE A 67 -13.69 2.59 14.82
C ILE A 67 -14.20 3.88 15.48
N LEU A 68 -14.50 4.89 14.66
CA LEU A 68 -15.14 6.13 15.11
C LEU A 68 -16.39 5.82 15.93
N THR A 69 -16.62 6.61 16.97
CA THR A 69 -17.80 6.45 17.83
C THR A 69 -18.68 7.69 17.78
N HIS A 70 -19.97 7.50 18.03
CA HIS A 70 -20.94 8.59 18.18
C HIS A 70 -21.84 8.28 19.38
N VAL A 71 -22.47 9.33 19.92
CA VAL A 71 -23.52 9.19 20.93
C VAL A 71 -24.83 8.96 20.20
N ASP A 72 -25.48 7.83 20.46
CA ASP A 72 -26.80 7.54 19.91
C ASP A 72 -27.83 8.50 20.54
N PRO A 73 -28.55 9.31 19.74
CA PRO A 73 -29.50 10.30 20.26
C PRO A 73 -30.67 9.67 21.02
N LEU A 74 -31.01 8.40 20.76
CA LEU A 74 -32.13 7.72 21.42
C LEU A 74 -31.73 7.13 22.77
N THR A 75 -30.57 6.47 22.81
CA THR A 75 -30.14 5.71 24.01
C THR A 75 -29.14 6.48 24.87
N GLY A 76 -28.52 7.54 24.36
CA GLY A 76 -27.42 8.25 25.03
C GLY A 76 -26.13 7.43 25.13
N CYS A 77 -26.10 6.20 24.60
CA CYS A 77 -24.94 5.31 24.65
C CYS A 77 -23.92 5.65 23.56
N ILE A 78 -22.64 5.45 23.87
CA ILE A 78 -21.55 5.53 22.88
C ILE A 78 -21.57 4.25 22.03
N LYS A 79 -21.72 4.41 20.71
CA LYS A 79 -21.77 3.31 19.73
C LYS A 79 -20.81 3.57 18.58
N TYR A 80 -20.35 2.51 17.91
CA TYR A 80 -19.55 2.66 16.70
C TYR A 80 -20.35 3.36 15.59
N TYR A 81 -19.66 4.21 14.85
CA TYR A 81 -20.20 4.98 13.74
C TYR A 81 -20.04 4.18 12.45
N THR A 82 -21.10 3.46 12.06
CA THR A 82 -21.11 2.61 10.87
C THR A 82 -22.22 3.05 9.90
N PRO A 83 -22.05 4.16 9.15
CA PRO A 83 -23.10 4.73 8.32
C PRO A 83 -23.51 3.84 7.14
N ARG A 84 -22.58 3.01 6.64
CA ARG A 84 -22.84 2.03 5.58
C ARG A 84 -23.37 0.68 6.09
N GLY A 85 -23.71 0.62 7.38
CA GLY A 85 -24.17 -0.61 8.03
C GLY A 85 -23.07 -1.32 8.81
N ARG A 86 -23.51 -2.28 9.63
CA ARG A 86 -22.66 -3.08 10.52
C ARG A 86 -21.74 -3.99 9.70
N PHE A 87 -20.47 -4.06 10.08
CA PHE A 87 -19.50 -4.98 9.48
C PHE A 87 -18.94 -5.98 10.50
N LEU A 88 -18.15 -6.95 10.03
CA LEU A 88 -17.66 -8.06 10.84
C LEU A 88 -16.96 -7.56 12.13
N HIS A 89 -17.15 -8.27 13.24
CA HIS A 89 -16.64 -7.95 14.59
C HIS A 89 -17.17 -6.66 15.25
N THR A 90 -18.07 -5.92 14.61
CA THR A 90 -18.76 -4.80 15.26
C THR A 90 -19.98 -5.30 16.06
N PRO A 91 -20.13 -4.91 17.34
CA PRO A 91 -21.25 -5.31 18.18
C PRO A 91 -22.58 -4.75 17.65
N PRO A 92 -23.71 -5.44 17.93
CA PRO A 92 -25.03 -4.96 17.53
C PRO A 92 -25.42 -3.72 18.36
N PRO A 93 -26.32 -2.85 17.86
CA PRO A 93 -26.73 -1.65 18.57
C PRO A 93 -27.54 -1.93 19.84
N TYR A 94 -28.08 -3.14 19.96
CA TYR A 94 -28.85 -3.64 21.10
C TYR A 94 -28.35 -5.04 21.47
N PRO A 95 -28.52 -5.47 22.74
CA PRO A 95 -28.16 -6.81 23.17
C PRO A 95 -28.85 -7.86 22.29
N HIS A 96 -28.07 -8.78 21.72
CA HIS A 96 -28.55 -9.86 20.87
C HIS A 96 -27.91 -11.17 21.32
N THR A 97 -28.67 -12.26 21.35
CA THR A 97 -28.15 -13.60 21.71
C THR A 97 -27.26 -14.18 20.62
N ASP A 98 -27.48 -13.76 19.38
CA ASP A 98 -26.85 -14.38 18.20
C ASP A 98 -25.52 -13.70 17.80
N TRP A 99 -24.97 -12.85 18.66
CA TRP A 99 -23.66 -12.22 18.43
C TRP A 99 -22.57 -12.88 19.27
N PRO A 100 -21.68 -13.69 18.66
CA PRO A 100 -20.57 -14.30 19.38
C PRO A 100 -19.55 -13.23 19.78
N ASN A 101 -19.02 -13.31 20.99
CA ASN A 101 -17.96 -12.43 21.52
C ASN A 101 -16.64 -13.18 21.80
N ASP A 102 -16.52 -14.42 21.31
CA ASP A 102 -15.39 -15.33 21.52
C ASP A 102 -14.31 -15.24 20.42
N PHE A 103 -14.51 -14.36 19.42
CA PHE A 103 -13.55 -14.10 18.34
C PHE A 103 -12.24 -13.43 18.79
N GLY A 104 -12.14 -13.04 20.07
CA GLY A 104 -10.94 -12.47 20.66
C GLY A 104 -10.72 -11.02 20.23
N LYS A 105 -9.83 -10.80 19.27
CA LYS A 105 -9.51 -9.45 18.77
C LYS A 105 -10.32 -9.16 17.50
N PRO A 106 -10.90 -7.95 17.36
CA PRO A 106 -11.51 -7.56 16.12
C PRO A 106 -10.45 -7.51 15.00
N TRP A 107 -10.88 -7.66 13.75
CA TRP A 107 -9.95 -7.87 12.63
C TRP A 107 -9.06 -6.65 12.39
N TRP A 108 -9.57 -5.44 12.67
CA TRP A 108 -8.81 -4.19 12.54
C TRP A 108 -7.74 -3.98 13.62
N LYS A 109 -7.71 -4.83 14.66
CA LYS A 109 -6.68 -4.84 15.69
C LYS A 109 -5.78 -6.08 15.61
N ASP A 110 -6.00 -6.94 14.63
CA ASP A 110 -5.20 -8.15 14.44
C ASP A 110 -4.08 -7.90 13.43
N ASN A 111 -2.84 -7.98 13.90
CA ASN A 111 -1.64 -7.78 13.08
C ASN A 111 -1.41 -8.94 12.09
N ARG A 112 -2.13 -10.07 12.22
CA ARG A 112 -2.00 -11.21 11.29
C ARG A 112 -2.36 -10.86 9.85
N TYR A 113 -3.23 -9.86 9.67
CA TYR A 113 -3.65 -9.40 8.36
C TYR A 113 -2.76 -8.30 7.79
N GLU A 114 -1.81 -7.75 8.57
CA GLU A 114 -0.94 -6.65 8.14
C GLU A 114 0.12 -7.16 7.16
N VAL A 115 0.14 -6.62 5.94
CA VAL A 115 1.13 -6.99 4.90
C VAL A 115 2.23 -5.95 4.72
N GLY A 116 1.97 -4.69 5.07
CA GLY A 116 2.97 -3.62 5.01
C GLY A 116 2.36 -2.23 5.21
N LEU A 117 3.08 -1.22 4.73
CA LEU A 117 2.73 0.19 4.89
C LEU A 117 2.21 0.78 3.59
N LEU A 118 1.21 1.65 3.68
CA LEU A 118 0.77 2.45 2.54
C LEU A 118 1.70 3.66 2.44
N SER A 119 2.26 3.90 1.26
CA SER A 119 3.11 5.09 1.04
C SER A 119 2.31 6.37 1.25
N ALA A 120 2.92 7.36 1.90
CA ALA A 120 2.32 8.67 2.06
C ALA A 120 2.33 9.46 0.74
N ARG A 121 3.35 9.26 -0.09
CA ARG A 121 3.52 9.94 -1.38
C ARG A 121 4.17 9.02 -2.41
N THR A 122 3.51 8.87 -3.55
CA THR A 122 4.07 8.16 -4.71
C THR A 122 4.62 9.13 -5.73
N ARG A 123 5.63 8.69 -6.48
CA ARG A 123 6.23 9.47 -7.57
C ARG A 123 6.64 8.56 -8.72
N TRP A 124 6.69 9.13 -9.92
CA TRP A 124 7.12 8.42 -11.11
C TRP A 124 8.61 8.61 -11.33
N ILE A 125 9.30 7.51 -11.66
CA ILE A 125 10.69 7.52 -12.07
C ILE A 125 10.84 6.82 -13.42
N ARG A 126 11.87 7.20 -14.17
CA ARG A 126 12.25 6.55 -15.42
C ARG A 126 13.55 5.80 -15.22
N ILE A 127 13.55 4.50 -15.47
CA ILE A 127 14.76 3.68 -15.46
C ILE A 127 15.16 3.40 -16.90
N ILE A 128 16.33 3.87 -17.29
CA ILE A 128 16.86 3.78 -18.65
C ILE A 128 18.05 2.83 -18.65
N ASN A 129 17.93 1.70 -19.35
CA ASN A 129 19.08 0.84 -19.59
C ASN A 129 19.93 1.43 -20.72
N THR A 130 21.14 1.89 -20.40
CA THR A 130 21.98 2.58 -21.38
C THR A 130 22.57 1.63 -22.43
N LEU A 131 22.64 0.33 -22.14
CA LEU A 131 23.13 -0.67 -23.09
C LEU A 131 22.08 -0.99 -24.16
N THR A 132 20.82 -1.17 -23.76
CA THR A 132 19.72 -1.56 -24.68
C THR A 132 18.87 -0.38 -25.14
N SER A 133 19.09 0.81 -24.58
CA SER A 133 18.25 2.01 -24.76
C SER A 133 16.77 1.81 -24.38
N GLN A 134 16.45 0.79 -23.58
CA GLN A 134 15.11 0.54 -23.08
C GLN A 134 14.79 1.47 -21.90
N GLU A 135 13.65 2.13 -21.95
CA GLU A 135 13.12 2.97 -20.87
C GLU A 135 11.91 2.30 -20.23
N GLN A 136 11.91 2.25 -18.89
CA GLN A 136 10.78 1.77 -18.11
C GLN A 136 10.35 2.81 -17.09
N LYS A 137 9.07 3.18 -17.11
CA LYS A 137 8.46 4.02 -16.08
C LYS A 137 8.01 3.15 -14.91
N LEU A 138 8.39 3.54 -13.69
CA LEU A 138 7.94 2.93 -12.44
C LEU A 138 7.30 3.97 -11.54
N GLU A 139 6.18 3.60 -10.92
CA GLU A 139 5.63 4.32 -9.77
C GLU A 139 6.27 3.75 -8.51
N VAL A 140 6.89 4.61 -7.71
CA VAL A 140 7.63 4.24 -6.49
C VAL A 140 7.15 5.05 -5.30
N CYS A 141 7.35 4.51 -4.11
CA CYS A 141 7.05 5.17 -2.85
C CYS A 141 8.23 6.08 -2.47
N SER A 142 7.95 7.23 -1.86
CA SER A 142 9.02 8.17 -1.46
C SER A 142 9.89 7.62 -0.33
N GLU A 143 9.33 6.71 0.47
CA GLU A 143 9.99 6.05 1.61
C GLU A 143 10.86 4.85 1.21
N GLU A 144 10.79 4.40 -0.04
CA GLU A 144 11.52 3.24 -0.52
C GLU A 144 13.02 3.53 -0.71
N THR A 145 13.85 2.56 -0.34
CA THR A 145 15.27 2.59 -0.71
C THR A 145 15.46 2.20 -2.17
N LEU A 146 16.61 2.56 -2.73
CA LEU A 146 16.91 2.18 -4.10
C LEU A 146 17.03 0.66 -4.29
N ASP A 147 17.39 -0.10 -3.24
CA ASP A 147 17.31 -1.58 -3.24
C ASP A 147 15.87 -2.09 -3.39
N GLU A 148 14.90 -1.48 -2.70
CA GLU A 148 13.47 -1.83 -2.85
C GLU A 148 12.96 -1.48 -4.25
N ILE A 149 13.40 -0.35 -4.81
CA ILE A 149 13.10 0.04 -6.19
C ILE A 149 13.72 -0.93 -7.20
N LEU A 150 14.94 -1.41 -6.97
CA LEU A 150 15.56 -2.46 -7.77
C LEU A 150 14.69 -3.72 -7.74
N GLN A 151 14.17 -4.16 -6.59
CA GLN A 151 13.29 -5.33 -6.52
C GLN A 151 12.04 -5.17 -7.41
N ARG A 152 11.47 -3.97 -7.51
CA ARG A 152 10.36 -3.67 -8.44
C ARG A 152 10.80 -3.78 -9.90
N TYR A 153 12.01 -3.29 -10.22
CA TYR A 153 12.55 -3.29 -11.58
C TYR A 153 13.01 -4.68 -12.06
N LEU A 154 13.37 -5.60 -11.17
CA LEU A 154 13.84 -6.95 -11.53
C LEU A 154 12.86 -7.75 -12.41
N ARG A 155 11.56 -7.39 -12.42
CA ARG A 155 10.58 -7.98 -13.33
C ARG A 155 10.87 -7.69 -14.81
N TYR A 156 11.52 -6.57 -15.10
CA TYR A 156 11.87 -6.15 -16.46
C TYR A 156 13.28 -6.60 -16.86
N ASN A 157 14.21 -6.62 -15.91
CA ASN A 157 15.56 -7.12 -16.11
C ASN A 157 16.05 -7.86 -14.85
N SER A 158 16.13 -9.19 -14.93
CA SER A 158 16.57 -10.07 -13.84
C SER A 158 18.02 -9.82 -13.40
N HIS A 159 18.86 -9.29 -14.29
CA HIS A 159 20.27 -9.03 -14.02
C HIS A 159 20.50 -7.60 -13.52
N ALA A 160 19.47 -6.77 -13.34
CA ALA A 160 19.63 -5.37 -12.96
C ALA A 160 20.35 -5.14 -11.62
N ALA A 161 20.48 -6.19 -10.80
CA ALA A 161 21.24 -6.15 -9.55
C ALA A 161 22.75 -6.00 -9.77
N SER A 162 23.29 -6.43 -10.90
CA SER A 162 24.72 -6.23 -11.22
C SER A 162 25.03 -4.86 -11.84
N TYR A 163 24.02 -4.12 -12.26
CA TYR A 163 24.19 -2.87 -12.99
C TYR A 163 24.54 -1.74 -12.01
N THR A 164 25.30 -0.75 -12.48
CA THR A 164 25.54 0.47 -11.73
C THR A 164 24.40 1.47 -11.98
N TRP A 165 23.69 1.85 -10.92
CA TRP A 165 22.59 2.83 -10.97
C TRP A 165 23.15 4.24 -10.82
N LYS A 166 22.84 5.13 -11.77
CA LYS A 166 23.31 6.52 -11.75
C LYS A 166 22.20 7.52 -12.04
N HIS A 167 22.27 8.69 -11.41
CA HIS A 167 21.44 9.84 -11.76
C HIS A 167 22.36 11.04 -12.03
N ASN A 168 22.19 11.72 -13.17
CA ASN A 168 23.02 12.84 -13.61
C ASN A 168 24.55 12.55 -13.53
N GLY A 169 24.96 11.32 -13.85
CA GLY A 169 26.35 10.87 -13.82
C GLY A 169 26.91 10.49 -12.44
N VAL A 170 26.14 10.67 -11.36
CA VAL A 170 26.53 10.30 -10.00
C VAL A 170 26.01 8.91 -9.66
N ASN A 171 26.86 8.07 -9.07
CA ASN A 171 26.47 6.74 -8.60
C ASN A 171 25.51 6.87 -7.41
N LEU A 172 24.42 6.12 -7.45
CA LEU A 172 23.43 6.09 -6.38
C LEU A 172 23.77 5.00 -5.36
N ASP A 173 23.48 5.29 -4.09
CA ASP A 173 23.62 4.35 -2.98
C ASP A 173 22.32 3.53 -2.84
N MET A 174 22.46 2.21 -2.94
CA MET A 174 21.33 1.27 -2.88
C MET A 174 20.63 1.28 -1.52
N SER A 175 21.34 1.66 -0.45
CA SER A 175 20.80 1.66 0.92
C SER A 175 19.96 2.91 1.24
N LYS A 176 20.04 3.93 0.40
CA LYS A 176 19.41 5.24 0.60
C LYS A 176 18.13 5.39 -0.20
N THR A 177 17.25 6.27 0.28
CA THR A 177 16.07 6.70 -0.48
C THR A 177 16.47 7.56 -1.67
N LEU A 178 15.53 7.82 -2.58
CA LEU A 178 15.82 8.69 -3.72
C LEU A 178 16.14 10.13 -3.29
N SER A 179 15.43 10.65 -2.28
CA SER A 179 15.65 11.99 -1.73
C SER A 179 17.04 12.11 -1.09
N GLU A 180 17.48 11.10 -0.35
CA GLU A 180 18.83 11.03 0.25
C GLU A 180 19.95 10.89 -0.79
N ASN A 181 19.64 10.28 -1.95
CA ASN A 181 20.54 10.21 -3.11
C ASN A 181 20.57 11.50 -3.94
N GLY A 182 19.95 12.59 -3.47
CA GLY A 182 19.95 13.88 -4.15
C GLY A 182 18.98 13.95 -5.33
N ILE A 183 17.97 13.08 -5.38
CA ILE A 183 16.86 13.14 -6.34
C ILE A 183 15.64 13.72 -5.60
N PRO A 184 15.48 15.06 -5.59
CA PRO A 184 14.45 15.73 -4.80
C PRO A 184 13.05 15.26 -5.19
N GLU A 185 12.13 15.37 -4.24
CA GLU A 185 10.71 15.22 -4.52
C GLU A 185 10.23 16.36 -5.43
N GLU A 186 9.34 16.05 -6.37
CA GLU A 186 8.65 17.08 -7.14
C GLU A 186 7.73 17.89 -6.21
N ASP A 187 7.66 19.21 -6.40
CA ASP A 187 6.75 20.05 -5.64
C ASP A 187 5.29 19.59 -5.84
N GLU A 188 4.52 19.49 -4.75
CA GLU A 188 3.10 19.05 -4.72
C GLU A 188 2.20 19.76 -5.74
N PHE A 189 2.62 20.93 -6.22
CA PHE A 189 1.92 21.72 -7.21
C PHE A 189 1.73 21.02 -8.56
N TYR A 190 2.59 20.06 -8.90
CA TYR A 190 2.55 19.36 -10.19
C TYR A 190 1.81 18.02 -10.16
N CYS A 191 1.55 17.44 -8.98
CA CYS A 191 1.03 16.08 -8.78
C CYS A 191 -0.40 15.81 -9.31
N GLY A 192 -1.09 16.79 -9.88
CA GLY A 192 -2.42 16.64 -10.49
C GLY A 192 -2.51 17.03 -11.96
N SER A 193 -1.37 17.38 -12.58
CA SER A 193 -1.31 17.90 -13.95
C SER A 193 -0.88 16.79 -14.94
N PRO A 194 -1.43 16.77 -16.17
CA PRO A 194 -0.94 15.90 -17.25
C PRO A 194 0.56 16.09 -17.57
N ALA A 195 1.16 17.18 -17.07
CA ALA A 195 2.58 17.49 -17.24
C ALA A 195 3.50 16.78 -16.23
N CYS A 196 3.00 16.03 -15.24
CA CYS A 196 3.86 15.22 -14.35
C CYS A 196 4.71 14.19 -15.12
N ASP A 197 4.22 13.72 -16.27
CA ASP A 197 4.98 12.85 -17.17
C ASP A 197 6.21 13.52 -17.82
N LEU A 198 6.27 14.85 -17.84
CA LEU A 198 7.33 15.61 -18.52
C LEU A 198 8.58 15.80 -17.65
N PHE A 199 8.46 15.68 -16.32
CA PHE A 199 9.53 16.01 -15.37
C PHE A 199 10.02 14.85 -14.51
N SER A 200 9.53 13.62 -14.75
CA SER A 200 9.94 12.46 -13.96
C SER A 200 11.47 12.24 -14.02
N PRO A 201 12.16 12.12 -12.87
CA PRO A 201 13.60 11.95 -12.83
C PRO A 201 14.04 10.65 -13.53
N SER A 202 15.17 10.70 -14.22
CA SER A 202 15.73 9.58 -14.98
C SER A 202 16.92 8.95 -14.28
N ILE A 203 16.85 7.67 -13.99
CA ILE A 203 17.94 6.85 -13.46
C ILE A 203 18.47 5.97 -14.58
N CYS A 204 19.77 6.09 -14.85
CA CYS A 204 20.46 5.34 -15.89
C CYS A 204 21.12 4.10 -15.29
N LEU A 205 20.90 2.95 -15.91
CA LEU A 205 21.56 1.69 -15.58
C LEU A 205 22.72 1.45 -16.54
N TYR A 206 23.92 1.37 -15.97
CA TYR A 206 25.13 1.04 -16.69
C TYR A 206 25.46 -0.43 -16.44
N PHE A 207 25.51 -1.20 -17.51
CA PHE A 207 25.96 -2.59 -17.46
C PHE A 207 27.40 -2.65 -16.95
N ASN A 208 27.63 -3.46 -15.92
CA ASN A 208 28.97 -3.84 -15.50
C ASN A 208 29.29 -5.15 -16.22
N ASP A 209 30.49 -5.28 -16.78
CA ASP A 209 30.94 -6.55 -17.38
C ASP A 209 31.31 -7.52 -16.26
N ASP A 210 30.28 -8.07 -15.62
CA ASP A 210 30.41 -9.11 -14.62
C ASP A 210 29.93 -10.45 -15.18
N LEU A 211 30.73 -11.50 -14.96
CA LEU A 211 30.43 -12.87 -15.34
C LEU A 211 29.33 -13.47 -14.44
N THR A 212 28.21 -12.77 -14.29
CA THR A 212 27.02 -13.35 -13.66
C THR A 212 26.32 -14.24 -14.69
N GLU A 213 26.83 -15.46 -14.85
CA GLU A 213 26.06 -16.55 -15.43
C GLU A 213 24.99 -16.96 -14.41
N LEU A 214 23.71 -16.71 -14.71
CA LEU A 214 22.53 -17.53 -14.36
C LEU A 214 21.21 -16.79 -14.68
#